data_AF-A0A7W5P723-F1
#
_entry.id   AF-A0A7W5P723-F1
#
_cell.length_a   1.000
_cell.length_b   1.000
_cell.length_c   1.000
_cell.angle_alpha   90.00
_cell.angle_beta   90.00
_cell.angle_gamma   90.00
#
_symmetry.space_group_name_H-M   'P 1'
#
loop_
_entity.id
_entity.type
_entity.pdbx_description
1 polymer ?
#
loop_
_entity_poly.entity_id
_entity_poly.type
_entity_poly.pdbx_seq_one_letter_code
_entity_poly.pdbx_strand_id
1 'polypeptide(L)'
;MSLLGLLQMFSPGALAAVVALAAASSPALHQYLATSLRYRRWRLPEIEPHNSPEGDGLERPQPSLPSAPVRSLSTAELCLAWRTSHPALCRARRRGDLPAQARLVALRQAYLDELERRDPAGFAEWLAHDARPTGDPRSYLNNPSDRSSD
;
A
#
# COMPACT_ATOMS: atom_id res chain seq x y z
N MET A 1 -47.55 21.09 -0.05
CA MET A 1 -46.56 20.05 -0.41
C MET A 1 -45.18 20.70 -0.34
N SER A 2 -44.51 20.54 0.80
CA SER A 2 -43.34 21.33 1.18
C SER A 2 -42.08 20.95 0.38
N LEU A 3 -41.26 21.98 0.13
CA LEU A 3 -39.96 22.07 -0.56
C LEU A 3 -38.83 21.16 -0.02
N LEU A 4 -39.13 19.97 0.53
CA LEU A 4 -38.15 19.00 1.04
C LEU A 4 -37.80 17.89 0.03
N GLY A 5 -38.31 17.96 -1.21
CA GLY A 5 -38.19 16.87 -2.20
C GLY A 5 -37.07 16.98 -3.23
N LEU A 6 -36.34 18.10 -3.29
CA LEU A 6 -35.37 18.34 -4.38
C LEU A 6 -33.90 18.05 -4.04
N LEU A 7 -33.59 17.67 -2.80
CA LEU A 7 -32.21 17.33 -2.39
C LEU A 7 -31.91 15.82 -2.30
N GLN A 8 -32.79 14.93 -2.77
CA GLN A 8 -32.62 13.47 -2.70
C GLN A 8 -32.35 12.79 -4.06
N MET A 9 -31.97 13.54 -5.11
CA MET A 9 -31.88 12.98 -6.47
C MET A 9 -30.47 12.59 -6.95
N PHE A 10 -29.44 12.74 -6.12
CA PHE A 10 -28.14 12.14 -6.40
C PHE A 10 -28.02 10.83 -5.61
N SER A 11 -28.52 9.76 -6.21
CA SER A 11 -28.31 8.40 -5.71
C SER A 11 -26.81 8.15 -5.52
N PRO A 12 -26.36 7.54 -4.42
CA PRO A 12 -24.96 7.13 -4.24
C PRO A 12 -24.45 6.25 -5.40
N GLY A 13 -25.35 5.62 -6.17
CA GLY A 13 -25.01 4.91 -7.40
C GLY A 13 -24.51 5.80 -8.54
N ALA A 14 -24.98 7.04 -8.65
CA ALA A 14 -24.53 7.97 -9.69
C ALA A 14 -23.08 8.42 -9.44
N LEU A 15 -22.70 8.61 -8.19
CA LEU A 15 -21.32 8.93 -7.82
C LEU A 15 -20.39 7.73 -8.09
N ALA A 16 -20.83 6.52 -7.76
CA ALA A 16 -20.09 5.28 -8.04
C ALA A 16 -19.89 5.07 -9.56
N ALA A 17 -20.91 5.39 -10.38
CA ALA A 17 -20.82 5.28 -11.83
C ALA A 17 -19.82 6.30 -12.43
N VAL A 18 -19.79 7.54 -11.94
CA VAL A 18 -18.81 8.55 -12.39
C VAL A 18 -17.38 8.15 -11.99
N VAL A 19 -17.18 7.61 -10.80
CA VAL A 19 -15.87 7.08 -10.36
C VAL A 19 -15.45 5.88 -11.22
N ALA A 20 -16.37 4.96 -11.53
CA ALA A 20 -16.09 3.82 -12.40
C ALA A 20 -15.75 4.24 -13.84
N LEU A 21 -16.41 5.26 -14.37
CA LEU A 21 -16.17 5.77 -15.71
C LEU A 21 -14.85 6.56 -15.80
N ALA A 22 -14.48 7.31 -14.76
CA ALA A 22 -13.18 7.95 -14.64
C ALA A 22 -12.03 6.95 -14.45
N ALA A 23 -12.28 5.80 -13.81
CA ALA A 23 -11.32 4.70 -13.69
C ALA A 23 -11.08 3.97 -15.02
N ALA A 24 -12.06 3.96 -15.93
CA ALA A 24 -11.91 3.37 -17.25
C ALA A 24 -11.05 4.22 -18.21
N SER A 25 -10.98 5.53 -18.00
CA SER A 25 -10.27 6.47 -18.88
C SER A 25 -8.84 6.80 -18.44
N SER A 26 -8.43 6.39 -17.23
CA SER A 26 -7.08 6.68 -16.72
C SER A 26 -6.53 5.52 -15.87
N PRO A 27 -5.59 4.72 -16.40
CA PRO A 27 -5.01 3.57 -15.67
C PRO A 27 -4.27 4.00 -14.40
N ALA A 28 -3.76 5.23 -14.35
CA ALA A 28 -3.13 5.82 -13.17
C ALA A 28 -4.14 6.07 -12.02
N LEU A 29 -5.38 6.45 -12.33
CA LEU A 29 -6.42 6.66 -11.32
C LEU A 29 -6.92 5.32 -10.76
N HIS A 30 -6.97 4.28 -11.59
CA HIS A 30 -7.29 2.92 -11.17
C HIS A 30 -6.23 2.35 -10.22
N GLN A 31 -4.94 2.61 -10.48
CA GLN A 31 -3.84 2.19 -9.58
C GLN A 31 -3.87 2.94 -8.24
N TYR A 32 -4.06 4.26 -8.26
CA TYR A 32 -4.13 5.09 -7.05
C TYR A 32 -5.34 4.78 -6.15
N LEU A 33 -6.51 4.50 -6.74
CA LEU A 33 -7.70 4.09 -5.99
C LEU A 33 -7.59 2.62 -5.51
N ALA A 34 -7.03 1.73 -6.31
CA ALA A 34 -6.83 0.33 -5.90
C ALA A 34 -5.82 0.19 -4.75
N THR A 35 -4.74 0.97 -4.73
CA THR A 35 -3.75 0.95 -3.63
C THR A 35 -4.30 1.54 -2.34
N SER A 36 -5.00 2.67 -2.42
CA SER A 36 -5.64 3.29 -1.24
C SER A 36 -6.77 2.44 -0.66
N LEU A 37 -7.55 1.75 -1.50
CA LEU A 37 -8.57 0.80 -1.04
C LEU A 37 -7.96 -0.50 -0.51
N ARG A 38 -6.83 -0.97 -1.05
CA ARG A 38 -6.06 -2.10 -0.47
C ARG A 38 -5.55 -1.75 0.92
N TYR A 39 -5.04 -0.54 1.13
CA TYR A 39 -4.64 -0.05 2.45
C TYR A 39 -5.81 0.01 3.45
N ARG A 40 -7.00 0.46 2.99
CA ARG A 40 -8.25 0.40 3.78
C ARG A 40 -8.72 -1.03 4.07
N ARG A 41 -8.58 -1.96 3.11
CA ARG A 41 -8.94 -3.38 3.26
C ARG A 41 -8.06 -4.08 4.32
N TRP A 42 -6.82 -3.62 4.53
CA TRP A 42 -5.96 -4.09 5.61
C TRP A 42 -6.28 -3.46 6.98
N ARG A 43 -7.05 -2.35 7.02
CA ARG A 43 -7.64 -1.84 8.26
C ARG A 43 -9.03 -2.46 8.45
N LEU A 44 -9.04 -3.58 9.19
CA LEU A 44 -10.14 -4.20 9.97
C LEU A 44 -10.86 -5.39 9.30
N PRO A 45 -11.08 -6.47 10.08
CA PRO A 45 -12.00 -6.43 11.21
C PRO A 45 -11.31 -5.98 12.49
N GLU A 46 -11.96 -5.06 13.19
CA GLU A 46 -11.84 -4.93 14.64
C GLU A 46 -12.00 -6.37 15.14
N ILE A 47 -10.94 -6.94 15.71
CA ILE A 47 -11.17 -8.04 16.64
C ILE A 47 -11.93 -7.35 17.74
N GLU A 48 -13.27 -7.45 17.71
CA GLU A 48 -14.14 -7.08 18.81
C GLU A 48 -13.42 -7.52 20.07
N PRO A 49 -13.05 -6.59 20.97
CA PRO A 49 -12.41 -6.99 22.21
C PRO A 49 -13.36 -7.97 22.86
N HIS A 50 -12.93 -9.22 22.94
CA HIS A 50 -13.56 -10.18 23.82
C HIS A 50 -13.50 -9.54 25.20
N ASN A 51 -14.66 -9.06 25.67
CA ASN A 51 -14.83 -8.44 26.96
C ASN A 51 -14.14 -9.31 28.02
N SER A 52 -12.99 -8.84 28.49
CA SER A 52 -12.39 -9.28 29.73
C SER A 52 -12.27 -8.03 30.60
N PRO A 53 -12.87 -8.03 31.79
CA PRO A 53 -13.16 -6.82 32.53
C PRO A 53 -11.87 -6.15 33.03
N GLU A 54 -11.90 -4.82 32.98
CA GLU A 54 -11.18 -3.84 33.79
C GLU A 54 -9.81 -4.23 34.38
N GLY A 55 -8.74 -3.60 33.87
CA GLY A 55 -7.43 -3.58 34.51
C GLY A 55 -6.48 -2.59 33.83
N ASP A 56 -6.39 -1.39 34.40
CA ASP A 56 -5.38 -0.33 34.25
C ASP A 56 -4.58 -0.22 32.93
N GLY A 57 -4.91 0.81 32.15
CA GLY A 57 -3.98 1.93 31.92
C GLY A 57 -2.68 1.70 31.13
N LEU A 58 -2.40 0.52 30.56
CA LEU A 58 -1.23 0.35 29.71
C LEU A 58 -1.53 0.81 28.28
N GLU A 59 -1.00 1.98 27.95
CA GLU A 59 -0.93 2.56 26.61
C GLU A 59 -0.57 1.49 25.57
N ARG A 60 -1.57 1.07 24.78
CA ARG A 60 -1.42 0.03 23.77
C ARG A 60 -0.40 0.52 22.74
N PRO A 61 0.77 -0.14 22.57
CA PRO A 61 1.75 0.28 21.59
C PRO A 61 1.09 0.23 20.21
N GLN A 62 0.79 1.40 19.65
CA GLN A 62 0.31 1.49 18.28
C GLN A 62 1.42 0.86 17.42
N PRO A 63 1.12 -0.14 16.57
CA PRO A 63 2.11 -0.61 15.63
C PRO A 63 2.41 0.55 14.69
N SER A 64 3.51 1.26 14.97
CA SER A 64 4.06 2.29 14.12
C SER A 64 4.32 1.64 12.78
N LEU A 65 3.44 1.92 11.83
CA LEU A 65 3.57 1.46 10.46
C LEU A 65 4.96 1.86 9.96
N PRO A 66 5.66 1.00 9.21
CA PRO A 66 7.02 1.26 8.76
C PRO A 66 7.16 2.44 7.77
N SER A 67 6.11 3.23 7.56
CA SER A 67 6.03 4.30 6.57
C SER A 67 7.08 5.40 6.75
N ALA A 68 7.45 5.79 7.96
CA ALA A 68 8.52 6.78 8.18
C ALA A 68 9.91 6.22 7.80
N PRO A 69 10.31 5.02 8.25
CA PRO A 69 11.56 4.37 7.80
C PRO A 69 11.66 4.13 6.29
N VAL A 70 10.54 3.86 5.60
CA VAL A 70 10.55 3.53 4.17
C VAL A 70 10.83 4.76 3.30
N ARG A 71 10.28 5.93 3.66
CA ARG A 71 10.45 7.17 2.88
C ARG A 71 11.89 7.69 2.91
N SER A 72 12.66 7.40 3.96
CA SER A 72 14.05 7.82 4.07
C SER A 72 15.03 6.99 3.23
N LEU A 73 14.62 5.79 2.77
CA LEU A 73 15.47 4.95 1.92
C LEU A 73 15.64 5.59 0.54
N SER A 74 16.83 5.55 -0.04
CA SER A 74 17.05 5.83 -1.45
C SER A 74 16.35 4.81 -2.35
N THR A 75 16.18 5.13 -3.65
CA THR A 75 15.56 4.19 -4.59
C THR A 75 16.37 2.90 -4.71
N ALA A 76 17.70 3.00 -4.65
CA ALA A 76 18.59 1.85 -4.64
C ALA A 76 18.38 0.98 -3.39
N GLU A 77 18.25 1.59 -2.21
CA GLU A 77 17.98 0.88 -0.95
C GLU A 77 16.60 0.24 -0.93
N LEU A 78 15.57 0.90 -1.48
CA LEU A 78 14.23 0.33 -1.62
C LEU A 78 14.23 -0.93 -2.48
N CYS A 79 14.89 -0.90 -3.65
CA CYS A 79 15.00 -2.07 -4.51
C CYS A 79 15.75 -3.23 -3.82
N LEU A 80 16.81 -2.93 -3.05
CA LEU A 80 17.53 -3.93 -2.26
C LEU A 80 16.65 -4.52 -1.15
N ALA A 81 15.92 -3.68 -0.42
CA ALA A 81 15.04 -4.08 0.66
C ALA A 81 13.86 -4.92 0.14
N TRP A 82 13.31 -4.57 -1.02
CA TRP A 82 12.31 -5.38 -1.73
C TRP A 82 12.84 -6.78 -2.03
N ARG A 83 14.03 -6.90 -2.64
CA ARG A 83 14.60 -8.20 -3.01
C ARG A 83 14.94 -9.07 -1.80
N THR A 84 15.54 -8.48 -0.78
CA THR A 84 15.99 -9.20 0.43
C THR A 84 14.85 -9.59 1.36
N SER A 85 13.71 -8.89 1.32
CA SER A 85 12.55 -9.22 2.14
C SER A 85 11.82 -10.50 1.68
N HIS A 86 11.95 -10.92 0.42
CA HIS A 86 11.28 -12.13 -0.07
C HIS A 86 11.82 -13.43 0.58
N PRO A 87 13.14 -13.68 0.65
CA PRO A 87 13.69 -14.79 1.42
C PRO A 87 13.27 -14.77 2.90
N ALA A 88 13.18 -13.59 3.53
CA ALA A 88 12.72 -13.46 4.92
C ALA A 88 11.25 -13.90 5.04
N LEU A 89 10.38 -13.48 4.13
CA LEU A 89 8.97 -13.86 4.08
C LEU A 89 8.81 -15.38 3.90
N CYS A 90 9.60 -15.98 3.01
CA CYS A 90 9.61 -17.43 2.80
C CYS A 90 10.04 -18.19 4.06
N ARG A 91 11.02 -17.67 4.82
CA ARG A 91 11.44 -18.26 6.10
C ARG A 91 10.34 -18.17 7.16
N ALA A 92 9.68 -17.01 7.30
CA ALA A 92 8.57 -16.83 8.24
C ALA A 92 7.43 -17.81 7.94
N ARG A 93 7.05 -17.94 6.67
CA ARG A 93 6.02 -18.90 6.22
C ARG A 93 6.40 -20.35 6.56
N ARG A 94 7.65 -20.76 6.29
CA ARG A 94 8.11 -22.13 6.60
C ARG A 94 8.09 -22.44 8.10
N ARG A 95 8.32 -21.44 8.96
CA ARG A 95 8.29 -21.59 10.42
C ARG A 95 6.89 -21.50 11.01
N GLY A 96 5.86 -21.18 10.22
CA GLY A 96 4.51 -20.91 10.72
C GLY A 96 4.42 -19.62 11.56
N ASP A 97 5.37 -18.70 11.41
CA ASP A 97 5.40 -17.43 12.16
C ASP A 97 4.47 -16.40 11.50
N LEU A 98 3.18 -16.49 11.84
CA LEU A 98 2.13 -15.61 11.32
C LEU A 98 2.39 -14.12 11.63
N PRO A 99 2.81 -13.72 12.85
CA PRO A 99 3.16 -12.33 13.13
C PRO A 99 4.29 -11.80 12.24
N ALA A 100 5.38 -12.56 12.06
CA ALA A 100 6.47 -12.14 11.18
C ALA A 100 6.04 -12.08 9.71
N GLN A 101 5.21 -13.03 9.27
CA GLN A 101 4.64 -13.02 7.93
C GLN A 101 3.82 -11.76 7.67
N ALA A 102 2.92 -11.39 8.59
CA ALA A 102 2.09 -10.18 8.46
C ALA A 102 2.94 -8.91 8.40
N ARG A 103 3.96 -8.79 9.27
CA ARG A 103 4.90 -7.65 9.27
C ARG A 103 5.66 -7.54 7.94
N LEU A 104 6.15 -8.65 7.40
CA LEU A 104 6.90 -8.69 6.14
C LEU A 104 6.02 -8.37 4.94
N VAL A 105 4.75 -8.81 4.93
CA VAL A 105 3.80 -8.42 3.88
C VAL A 105 3.52 -6.93 3.92
N ALA A 106 3.26 -6.36 5.11
CA ALA A 106 3.03 -4.92 5.27
C ALA A 106 4.24 -4.09 4.84
N LEU A 107 5.45 -4.52 5.21
CA LEU A 107 6.69 -3.84 4.82
C LEU A 107 6.93 -3.89 3.30
N ARG A 108 6.65 -5.04 2.68
CA ARG A 108 6.75 -5.20 1.22
C ARG A 108 5.76 -4.33 0.47
N GLN A 109 4.53 -4.19 0.97
CA GLN A 109 3.56 -3.25 0.41
C GLN A 109 4.09 -1.81 0.47
N ALA A 110 4.62 -1.39 1.63
CA ALA A 110 5.17 -0.05 1.78
C ALA A 110 6.34 0.24 0.83
N TYR A 111 7.21 -0.74 0.56
CA TYR A 111 8.26 -0.59 -0.46
C TYR A 111 7.68 -0.36 -1.86
N LEU A 112 6.67 -1.14 -2.26
CA LEU A 112 6.02 -0.96 -3.56
C LEU A 112 5.33 0.39 -3.67
N ASP A 113 4.59 0.80 -2.63
CA ASP A 113 3.90 2.11 -2.60
C ASP A 113 4.90 3.27 -2.76
N GLU A 114 6.08 3.17 -2.12
CA GLU A 114 7.11 4.20 -2.21
C GLU A 114 7.84 4.19 -3.56
N LEU A 115 8.05 3.02 -4.18
CA LEU A 115 8.60 2.92 -5.54
C LEU A 115 7.64 3.52 -6.57
N GLU A 116 6.35 3.18 -6.51
CA GLU A 116 5.29 3.74 -7.34
C GLU A 116 5.21 5.27 -7.19
N ARG A 117 5.31 5.78 -5.95
CA ARG A 117 5.27 7.22 -5.68
C ARG A 117 6.45 7.98 -6.31
N ARG A 118 7.63 7.35 -6.42
CA ARG A 118 8.86 8.00 -6.92
C ARG A 118 8.94 8.04 -8.43
N ASP A 119 8.60 6.93 -9.08
CA ASP A 119 8.59 6.83 -10.54
C ASP A 119 7.40 5.95 -10.98
N PRO A 120 6.20 6.53 -11.12
CA PRO A 120 5.01 5.78 -11.51
C PRO A 120 5.15 5.10 -12.87
N ALA A 121 5.87 5.75 -13.81
CA ALA A 121 6.05 5.23 -15.17
C ALA A 121 7.02 4.04 -15.17
N GLY A 122 8.20 4.20 -14.54
CA GLY A 122 9.16 3.10 -14.40
C GLY A 122 8.60 1.93 -13.59
N PHE A 123 7.81 2.21 -12.56
CA PHE A 123 7.13 1.19 -11.78
C PHE A 123 6.10 0.41 -12.62
N ALA A 124 5.30 1.09 -13.44
CA ALA A 124 4.34 0.44 -14.33
C ALA A 124 5.02 -0.46 -15.37
N GLU A 125 6.13 0.01 -15.96
CA GLU A 125 6.94 -0.78 -16.89
C GLU A 125 7.52 -2.03 -16.22
N TRP A 126 8.04 -1.89 -15.00
CA TRP A 126 8.50 -3.04 -14.22
C TRP A 126 7.37 -4.03 -13.93
N LEU A 127 6.19 -3.56 -13.54
CA LEU A 127 5.02 -4.42 -13.30
C LEU A 127 4.59 -5.20 -14.54
N ALA A 128 4.69 -4.59 -15.73
CA ALA A 128 4.33 -5.22 -16.99
C ALA A 128 5.33 -6.32 -17.41
N HIS A 129 6.62 -6.18 -17.06
CA HIS A 129 7.68 -7.03 -17.62
C HIS A 129 8.30 -8.02 -16.62
N ASP A 130 8.60 -7.59 -15.38
CA ASP A 130 9.43 -8.40 -14.47
C ASP A 130 9.14 -8.20 -12.96
N ALA A 131 7.88 -7.97 -12.59
CA ALA A 131 7.46 -7.87 -11.19
C ALA A 131 7.36 -9.21 -10.45
N ARG A 132 8.39 -10.04 -10.61
CA ARG A 132 8.58 -11.23 -9.80
C ARG A 132 8.83 -10.82 -8.34
N PRO A 133 8.45 -11.65 -7.35
CA PRO A 133 8.68 -11.35 -5.93
C PRO A 133 10.14 -11.09 -5.54
N THR A 134 11.10 -11.58 -6.36
CA THR A 134 12.54 -11.38 -6.24
C THR A 134 13.15 -10.51 -7.34
N GLY A 135 12.34 -10.03 -8.28
CA GLY A 135 12.79 -9.19 -9.41
C GLY A 135 13.42 -7.90 -8.92
N ASP A 136 14.35 -7.35 -9.69
CA ASP A 136 15.02 -6.09 -9.38
C ASP A 136 14.36 -4.93 -10.13
N PRO A 137 13.67 -4.00 -9.44
CA PRO A 137 13.01 -2.88 -10.11
C PRO A 137 14.01 -1.87 -10.71
N ARG A 138 15.29 -1.89 -10.31
CA ARG A 138 16.27 -0.85 -10.67
C ARG A 138 16.43 -0.60 -12.16
N SER A 139 16.29 -1.62 -13.00
CA SER A 139 16.44 -1.48 -14.46
C SER A 139 15.34 -0.67 -15.12
N TYR A 140 14.21 -0.47 -14.43
CA TYR A 140 13.04 0.23 -14.96
C TYR A 140 12.83 1.60 -14.33
N LEU A 141 13.44 1.86 -13.18
CA LEU A 141 13.22 3.09 -12.42
C LEU A 141 14.27 4.13 -12.77
N ASN A 142 13.83 5.35 -13.08
CA ASN A 142 14.71 6.50 -13.22
C ASN A 142 15.21 6.93 -11.85
N ASN A 143 16.53 6.97 -11.66
CA ASN A 143 17.10 7.44 -10.41
C ASN A 143 17.36 8.97 -10.46
N PRO A 144 16.58 9.80 -9.74
CA PRO A 144 16.85 11.24 -9.70
C PRO A 144 18.12 11.59 -8.91
N SER A 145 18.59 10.69 -8.04
CA SER A 145 19.78 10.94 -7.19
C SER A 145 21.11 10.78 -7.93
N ASP A 146 21.10 10.46 -9.23
CA ASP A 146 22.31 10.35 -10.07
C ASP A 146 22.60 11.65 -10.84
N ARG A 147 21.78 12.70 -10.65
CA ARG A 147 21.87 14.00 -11.34
C ARG A 147 22.24 15.18 -10.42
N SER A 148 22.79 14.92 -9.24
CA SER A 148 23.13 15.94 -8.22
C SER A 148 24.60 15.91 -7.77
N SER A 149 25.50 15.39 -8.61
CA SER A 149 26.95 15.56 -8.44
C SER A 149 27.52 16.16 -9.72
N ASP A 150 27.34 17.48 -9.85
CA ASP A 150 28.12 18.37 -10.71
C ASP A 150 28.29 19.70 -9.97
#